data_AF-A0A844M470-F1
#
_entry.id   AF-A0A844M470-F1
#
_cell.length_a   1.000
_cell.length_b   1.000
_cell.length_c   1.000
_cell.angle_alpha   90.00
_cell.angle_beta   90.00
_cell.angle_gamma   90.00
#
_symmetry.space_group_name_H-M   'P 1'
#
loop_
_entity.id
_entity.type
_entity.pdbx_description
1 polymer ?
#
loop_
_entity_poly.entity_id
_entity_poly.type
_entity_poly.pdbx_seq_one_letter_code
_entity_poly.pdbx_strand_id
1 'polypeptide(L)' 'MKAEIYTNDLGTDIREEDIPEEYLEQAQEYREKLIEAVAETNEELMMKYLEGEEITTEELIAGIRQATINVEFFPV' A
#
# COMPACT_ATOMS: atom_id res chain seq x y z
N MET A 1 -5.90 -4.42 5.83
CA MET A 1 -4.52 -4.32 6.35
C MET A 1 -4.45 -5.11 7.65
N LYS A 2 -3.30 -5.73 7.94
CA LYS A 2 -3.02 -6.50 9.16
C LYS A 2 -1.60 -6.19 9.63
N ALA A 3 -1.34 -6.39 10.92
CA ALA A 3 0.01 -6.34 11.46
C ALA A 3 0.63 -7.73 11.43
N GLU A 4 1.87 -7.83 10.96
CA GLU A 4 2.67 -9.05 11.06
C GLU A 4 3.64 -8.92 12.24
N ILE A 5 3.49 -9.80 13.23
CA ILE A 5 4.31 -9.81 14.44
C ILE A 5 5.22 -11.03 14.42
N TYR A 6 6.53 -10.76 14.42
CA TYR A 6 7.56 -11.79 14.59
C TYR A 6 7.74 -12.09 16.08
N THR A 7 7.51 -13.34 16.47
CA THR A 7 7.58 -13.77 17.88
C THR A 7 8.94 -14.38 18.26
N ASN A 8 9.83 -14.52 17.27
CA ASN A 8 11.19 -15.01 17.45
C ASN A 8 12.19 -14.24 16.58
N ASP A 9 13.47 -14.28 16.98
CA ASP A 9 14.54 -13.54 16.30
C ASP A 9 14.93 -14.14 14.94
N LEU A 10 14.51 -15.38 14.67
CA LEU A 10 14.83 -16.07 13.41
C LEU A 10 13.84 -15.74 12.28
N GLY A 11 12.74 -15.03 12.60
CA GLY A 11 11.69 -14.69 11.65
C GLY A 11 10.88 -15.89 11.15
N THR A 12 10.92 -17.03 11.87
CA THR A 12 10.26 -18.28 11.43
C THR A 12 8.87 -18.49 12.03
N ASP A 13 8.49 -17.68 13.02
CA ASP A 13 7.15 -17.64 13.58
C ASP A 13 6.59 -16.22 13.39
N ILE A 14 5.59 -16.13 12.51
CA ILE A 14 4.93 -14.89 12.09
C ILE A 14 3.45 -15.03 12.41
N ARG A 15 2.89 -14.03 13.09
CA ARG A 15 1.46 -13.97 13.39
C ARG A 15 0.84 -12.76 12.71
N GLU A 16 -0.28 -13.00 12.05
CA GLU A 16 -1.14 -11.92 11.57
C GLU A 16 -2.15 -11.56 12.65
N GLU A 17 -2.14 -10.30 13.06
CA GLU A 17 -3.07 -9.75 14.06
C GLU A 17 -3.65 -8.41 13.56
N ASP A 18 -4.61 -7.86 14.30
CA ASP A 18 -5.10 -6.52 14.03
C ASP A 18 -4.01 -5.48 14.30
N ILE A 19 -4.01 -4.40 13.52
CA ILE A 19 -3.03 -3.32 13.69
C ILE A 19 -3.25 -2.70 15.08
N PRO A 20 -2.20 -2.53 15.90
CA PRO A 20 -2.33 -1.87 17.20
C PRO A 20 -2.97 -0.48 17.04
N GLU A 21 -3.86 -0.12 17.96
CA GLU A 21 -4.68 1.09 17.86
C GLU A 21 -3.82 2.37 17.69
N GLU A 22 -2.66 2.43 18.35
CA GLU A 22 -1.71 3.54 18.26
C GLU A 22 -1.10 3.74 16.85
N TYR A 23 -1.09 2.70 16.00
CA TYR A 23 -0.55 2.76 14.63
C TYR A 23 -1.63 2.72 13.56
N LEU A 24 -2.89 2.48 13.93
CA LEU A 24 -3.97 2.28 12.96
C LEU A 24 -4.19 3.52 12.08
N GLU A 25 -4.24 4.71 12.71
CA GLU A 25 -4.41 5.99 12.00
C GLU A 25 -3.22 6.26 11.07
N GLN A 26 -1.99 6.04 11.55
CA GLN A 26 -0.78 6.21 10.75
C GLN A 26 -0.75 5.24 9.55
N ALA A 27 -1.17 3.99 9.74
CA ALA A 27 -1.24 3.01 8.65
C ALA A 27 -2.28 3.40 7.59
N GLN A 28 -3.41 3.98 8.00
CA GLN A 28 -4.43 4.50 7.08
C GLN A 28 -3.89 5.71 6.29
N GLU A 29 -3.25 6.66 6.97
CA GLU A 29 -2.63 7.84 6.34
C GLU A 29 -1.61 7.42 5.26
N TYR A 30 -0.70 6.48 5.58
CA TYR A 30 0.28 6.01 4.60
C TYR A 30 -0.33 5.17 3.48
N ARG A 31 -1.43 4.44 3.74
CA ARG A 31 -2.16 3.74 2.68
C ARG A 31 -2.78 4.73 1.69
N GLU A 32 -3.37 5.82 2.18
CA GLU A 32 -3.92 6.87 1.31
C GLU A 32 -2.82 7.53 0.48
N LYS A 33 -1.70 7.91 1.12
CA LYS A 33 -0.52 8.46 0.43
C LYS A 33 0.05 7.51 -0.62
N LEU A 34 0.08 6.20 -0.34
CA LEU A 34 0.51 5.19 -1.30
C LEU A 34 -0.42 5.17 -2.52
N ILE A 35 -1.74 5.15 -2.30
CA ILE A 35 -2.73 5.12 -3.37
C ILE A 35 -2.62 6.38 -4.23
N GLU A 36 -2.52 7.55 -3.60
CA GLU A 36 -2.33 8.85 -4.28
C GLU A 36 -1.06 8.84 -5.14
N ALA A 37 0.09 8.47 -4.55
CA ALA A 37 1.37 8.46 -5.26
C ALA A 37 1.41 7.46 -6.42
N VAL A 38 0.75 6.31 -6.30
CA VAL A 38 0.65 5.34 -7.40
C VAL A 38 -0.30 5.85 -8.49
N ALA A 39 -1.41 6.49 -8.11
CA ALA A 39 -2.35 7.08 -9.06
C ALA A 39 -1.69 8.18 -9.92
N GLU A 40 -0.76 8.97 -9.38
CA GLU A 40 0.02 9.97 -10.12
C GLU A 40 0.84 9.39 -11.30
N THR A 41 1.15 8.11 -11.27
CA THR A 41 1.95 7.45 -12.30
C THR A 41 1.13 6.83 -13.43
N ASN A 42 -0.21 6.84 -13.33
CA ASN A 42 -1.10 6.18 -14.29
C ASN A 42 -2.42 6.95 -14.45
N GLU A 43 -2.72 7.40 -15.68
CA GLU A 43 -3.92 8.20 -15.97
C GLU A 43 -5.24 7.51 -15.58
N GLU A 44 -5.36 6.19 -15.77
CA GLU A 44 -6.55 5.42 -15.41
C GLU A 44 -6.75 5.38 -13.89
N LEU A 45 -5.67 5.14 -13.14
CA LEU A 45 -5.71 5.14 -11.68
C LEU A 45 -5.98 6.55 -11.12
N MET A 46 -5.41 7.60 -11.74
CA MET A 46 -5.69 8.99 -11.38
C MET A 46 -7.17 9.33 -11.54
N MET A 47 -7.80 8.93 -12.65
CA MET A 47 -9.24 9.17 -12.85
C MET A 47 -10.07 8.50 -11.77
N LYS A 48 -9.82 7.21 -11.49
CA LYS A 48 -10.50 6.48 -10.41
C LYS A 48 -10.36 7.16 -9.06
N TYR A 49 -9.15 7.58 -8.72
CA TYR A 49 -8.87 8.28 -7.46
C TYR A 49 -9.66 9.60 -7.34
N LEU A 50 -9.67 10.42 -8.41
CA LEU A 50 -10.40 11.70 -8.43
C LEU A 50 -11.93 11.54 -8.41
N GLU A 51 -12.43 10.46 -9.01
CA GLU A 51 -13.86 10.12 -9.02
C GLU A 51 -14.31 9.43 -7.72
N GLY A 52 -13.37 9.13 -6.81
CA GLY A 52 -13.63 8.43 -5.56
C GLY A 52 -13.97 6.95 -5.75
N GLU A 53 -13.60 6.37 -6.90
CA GLU A 53 -13.73 4.94 -7.15
C GLU A 53 -12.65 4.16 -6.39
N GLU A 54 -13.01 2.95 -5.95
CA GLU A 54 -12.07 2.07 -5.27
C GLU A 54 -11.02 1.53 -6.25
N ILE A 55 -9.74 1.79 -5.97
CA ILE A 55 -8.62 1.14 -6.63
C ILE A 55 -8.38 -0.20 -5.94
N THR A 56 -8.53 -1.29 -6.70
CA THR A 56 -8.39 -2.65 -6.19
C THR A 56 -6.94 -2.97 -5.81
N THR A 57 -6.73 -4.03 -5.03
CA THR A 57 -5.37 -4.44 -4.64
C THR A 57 -4.57 -4.92 -5.86
N GLU A 58 -5.22 -5.60 -6.81
CA GLU A 58 -4.62 -6.06 -8.05
C GLU A 58 -4.15 -4.88 -8.92
N GLU A 59 -4.97 -3.84 -9.05
CA GLU A 59 -4.64 -2.62 -9.78
C GLU A 59 -3.50 -1.84 -9.11
N LEU A 60 -3.52 -1.74 -7.79
CA LEU A 60 -2.46 -1.08 -7.03
C LEU A 60 -1.13 -1.81 -7.21
N ILE A 61 -1.11 -3.15 -7.14
CA ILE A 61 0.09 -3.95 -7.40
C ILE A 61 0.60 -3.76 -8.83
N ALA A 62 -0.30 -3.75 -9.81
CA ALA A 62 0.06 -3.51 -11.22
C ALA A 62 0.64 -2.10 -11.43
N GLY A 63 0.02 -1.08 -10.83
CA GLY A 63 0.49 0.30 -10.86
C GLY A 63 1.88 0.47 -10.24
N ILE A 64 2.07 -0.03 -9.02
CA ILE A 64 3.38 -0.01 -8.33
C ILE A 64 4.45 -0.68 -9.19
N ARG A 65 4.15 -1.86 -9.74
CA ARG A 65 5.10 -2.60 -10.57
C ARG A 65 5.50 -1.80 -11.82
N GLN A 66 4.53 -1.23 -12.52
CA GLN A 66 4.79 -0.45 -13.73
C GLN A 66 5.64 0.78 -13.41
N ALA A 67 5.26 1.55 -12.38
CA ALA A 67 5.97 2.76 -11.97
C ALA A 67 7.39 2.47 -11.48
N THR A 68 7.59 1.35 -10.77
CA THR A 68 8.92 0.92 -10.31
C THR A 68 9.83 0.56 -11.49
N ILE A 69 9.31 -0.16 -12.50
CA ILE A 69 10.08 -0.52 -13.70
C ILE A 69 10.45 0.72 -14.52
N ASN A 70 9.57 1.73 -14.54
CA ASN A 70 9.80 3.02 -15.21
C ASN A 70 10.73 3.96 -14.43
N VAL A 71 11.11 3.61 -13.19
CA VAL A 71 11.92 4.46 -12.30
C VAL A 71 11.19 5.76 -11.91
N GLU A 72 9.86 5.69 -11.81
CA GLU A 72 8.97 6.81 -11.44
C GLU A 72 8.51 6.70 -9.97
N PHE A 73 8.60 5.50 -9.38
CA PHE A 73 8.20 5.21 -8.01
C PHE A 73 9.24 4.33 -7.31
N PHE A 74 9.50 4.61 -6.03
CA PHE A 74 10.47 3.89 -5.21
C PHE A 74 9.77 3.36 -3.95
N PRO A 75 9.38 2.08 -3.91
CA PRO A 75 8.76 1.49 -2.71
C PRO A 75 9.73 1.50 -1.53
N VAL A 76 9.27 1.97 -0.36
CA VAL A 76 10.01 2.03 0.90
C VAL A 76 9.14 1.49 2.02
#